data_AF-A0A1S7DRX3-F1
#
_entry.id   AF-A0A1S7DRX3-F1
#
_cell.length_a   1.000
_cell.length_b   1.000
_cell.length_c   1.000
_cell.angle_alpha   90.00
_cell.angle_beta   90.00
_cell.angle_gamma   90.00
#
_symmetry.space_group_name_H-M   'P 1'
#
loop_
_entity.id
_entity.type
_entity.pdbx_description
1 polymer ?
#
loop_
_entity_poly.entity_id
_entity_poly.type
_entity_poly.pdbx_seq_one_letter_code
_entity_poly.pdbx_strand_id
1 'polypeptide(L)'
;MKHIIKRYSILIYIVYTGIFVTGCSGASTLKEGEILYTGAKVKIKSDRLNKGDISELKKGTESQLSPKPNASFLGMRPRLYFYKWAGETKQNKGLRYWIKNKLGEKPILLQDVDREFNKEIAVNYAENIGYFNTKAKYDTLTKGRTAKVLYTITPYNRYFIDTVNFLSNTNEEVMEDIKATQKQSLIKPQEPYNLEIIKKERLRIDTYMKENGYYYLALLI
;
A
#
# COMPACT_ATOMS: atom_id res chain seq x y z
N MET A 1 -15.37 -23.88 50.11
CA MET A 1 -14.94 -24.38 48.76
C MET A 1 -16.03 -24.33 47.70
N LYS A 2 -17.24 -24.87 47.91
CA LYS A 2 -18.32 -24.88 46.89
C LYS A 2 -18.72 -23.49 46.33
N HIS A 3 -18.70 -22.44 47.16
CA HIS A 3 -19.00 -21.07 46.73
C HIS A 3 -17.94 -20.44 45.81
N ILE A 4 -16.67 -20.84 45.95
CA ILE A 4 -15.56 -20.32 45.12
C ILE A 4 -15.65 -20.93 43.72
N ILE A 5 -15.89 -22.24 43.63
CA ILE A 5 -16.07 -22.97 42.37
C ILE A 5 -17.29 -22.44 41.59
N LYS A 6 -18.39 -22.12 42.29
CA LYS A 6 -19.60 -21.53 41.68
C LYS A 6 -19.33 -20.13 41.10
N ARG A 7 -18.49 -19.32 41.75
CA ARG A 7 -18.06 -17.99 41.26
C ARG A 7 -17.19 -18.07 40.00
N TYR A 8 -16.23 -18.99 39.95
CA TYR A 8 -15.41 -19.23 38.75
C TYR A 8 -16.24 -19.77 37.58
N SER A 9 -17.20 -20.66 37.87
CA SER A 9 -18.10 -21.21 36.84
C SER A 9 -19.01 -20.12 36.23
N ILE A 10 -19.48 -19.15 37.04
CA ILE A 10 -20.23 -17.99 36.55
C ILE A 10 -19.36 -17.05 35.71
N LEU A 11 -18.11 -16.79 36.11
CA LEU A 11 -17.15 -15.99 35.34
C LEU A 11 -16.81 -16.64 33.99
N ILE A 12 -16.62 -17.96 33.98
CA ILE A 12 -16.41 -18.74 32.74
C ILE A 12 -17.65 -18.66 31.84
N TYR A 13 -18.86 -18.71 32.42
CA TYR A 13 -20.11 -18.60 31.65
C TYR A 13 -20.33 -17.20 31.06
N ILE A 14 -19.95 -16.14 31.76
CA ILE A 14 -19.99 -14.74 31.25
C ILE A 14 -18.97 -14.55 30.12
N VAL A 15 -17.78 -15.15 30.24
CA VAL A 15 -16.77 -15.16 29.17
C VAL A 15 -17.25 -15.98 27.98
N TYR A 16 -17.91 -17.13 28.18
CA TYR A 16 -18.46 -17.96 27.10
C TYR A 16 -19.66 -17.32 26.40
N THR A 17 -20.53 -16.61 27.11
CA THR A 17 -21.68 -15.90 26.53
C THR A 17 -21.29 -14.62 25.79
N GLY A 18 -20.18 -13.97 26.16
CA GLY A 18 -19.61 -12.83 25.43
C GLY A 18 -19.01 -13.17 24.06
N ILE A 19 -18.78 -14.45 23.74
CA ILE A 19 -18.14 -14.90 22.50
C ILE A 19 -19.13 -14.96 21.31
N PHE A 20 -20.44 -14.84 21.55
CA PHE A 20 -21.45 -14.96 20.48
C PHE A 20 -21.85 -13.65 19.80
N VAL A 21 -21.22 -12.50 20.09
CA VAL A 21 -21.42 -11.27 19.31
C VAL A 21 -20.61 -11.34 18.01
N THR A 22 -20.95 -12.29 17.15
CA THR A 22 -20.39 -12.39 15.80
C THR A 22 -21.30 -11.61 14.84
N GLY A 23 -20.75 -10.61 14.14
CA GLY A 23 -21.41 -10.05 12.96
C GLY A 23 -21.49 -8.53 12.82
N CYS A 24 -20.97 -7.71 13.73
CA CYS A 24 -20.99 -6.26 13.52
C CYS A 24 -19.75 -5.80 12.73
N SER A 25 -19.83 -5.85 11.39
CA SER A 25 -18.78 -5.41 10.45
C SER A 25 -18.42 -3.92 10.54
N GLY A 26 -19.08 -3.17 11.42
CA GLY A 26 -19.07 -1.71 11.48
C GLY A 26 -20.02 -1.06 10.47
N ALA A 27 -20.56 -1.79 9.50
CA ALA A 27 -21.40 -1.19 8.45
C ALA A 27 -22.79 -0.71 8.95
N SER A 28 -23.23 -1.16 10.12
CA SER A 28 -24.42 -0.62 10.79
C SER A 28 -24.26 0.84 11.23
N THR A 29 -23.04 1.38 11.20
CA THR A 29 -22.80 2.79 11.53
C THR A 29 -23.06 3.74 10.37
N LEU A 30 -23.25 3.22 9.15
CA LEU A 30 -23.41 3.99 7.92
C LEU A 30 -24.85 4.46 7.68
N LYS A 31 -25.00 5.57 6.94
CA LYS A 31 -26.31 6.09 6.48
C LYS A 31 -26.93 5.17 5.43
N GLU A 32 -28.24 5.19 5.25
CA GLU A 32 -28.94 4.41 4.22
C GLU A 32 -28.22 4.48 2.84
N GLY A 33 -28.08 3.36 2.15
CA GLY A 33 -27.44 3.30 0.82
C GLY A 33 -25.90 3.34 0.78
N GLU A 34 -25.23 3.73 1.86
CA GLU A 34 -23.75 3.76 1.90
C GLU A 34 -23.16 2.34 2.00
N ILE A 35 -22.03 2.13 1.30
CA ILE A 35 -21.24 0.90 1.32
C ILE A 35 -19.87 1.18 1.92
N LEU A 36 -19.52 0.47 3.00
CA LEU A 36 -18.22 0.60 3.66
C LEU A 36 -17.12 -0.04 2.79
N TYR A 37 -16.05 0.71 2.53
CA TYR A 37 -14.86 0.14 1.92
C TYR A 37 -14.03 -0.61 2.96
N THR A 38 -13.75 -1.88 2.66
CA THR A 38 -13.02 -2.79 3.57
C THR A 38 -11.66 -3.23 3.03
N GLY A 39 -11.19 -2.58 1.97
CA GLY A 39 -9.83 -2.68 1.47
C GLY A 39 -9.72 -3.20 0.04
N ALA A 40 -8.52 -3.04 -0.50
CA ALA A 40 -8.13 -3.61 -1.77
C ALA A 40 -7.53 -5.00 -1.55
N LYS A 41 -7.77 -5.90 -2.50
CA LYS A 41 -7.13 -7.21 -2.58
C LYS A 41 -6.41 -7.31 -3.91
N VAL A 42 -5.15 -7.69 -3.91
CA VAL A 42 -4.40 -7.89 -5.15
C VAL A 42 -4.29 -9.38 -5.45
N LYS A 43 -4.55 -9.75 -6.71
CA LYS A 43 -4.32 -11.08 -7.26
C LYS A 43 -3.39 -10.96 -8.45
N ILE A 44 -2.26 -11.67 -8.41
CA ILE A 44 -1.37 -11.79 -9.56
C ILE A 44 -1.80 -13.01 -10.37
N LYS A 45 -2.02 -12.83 -11.67
CA LYS A 45 -2.30 -13.90 -12.63
C LYS A 45 -1.11 -14.02 -13.57
N SER A 46 -0.26 -15.00 -13.32
CA SER A 46 0.86 -15.33 -14.21
C SER A 46 1.24 -16.80 -14.04
N ASP A 47 1.54 -17.46 -15.15
CA ASP A 47 2.03 -18.85 -15.18
C ASP A 47 3.56 -18.90 -15.32
N ARG A 48 4.22 -17.74 -15.45
CA ARG A 48 5.66 -17.61 -15.72
C ARG A 48 6.49 -17.19 -14.51
N LEU A 49 5.84 -16.63 -13.51
CA LEU A 49 6.51 -16.11 -12.31
C LEU A 49 6.56 -17.17 -11.21
N ASN A 50 7.66 -17.21 -10.47
CA ASN A 50 7.75 -18.04 -9.28
C ASN A 50 6.89 -17.46 -8.14
N LYS A 51 6.69 -18.26 -7.08
CA LYS A 51 5.87 -17.84 -5.92
C LYS A 51 6.44 -16.64 -5.16
N GLY A 52 7.77 -16.48 -5.16
CA GLY A 52 8.47 -15.37 -4.51
C GLY A 52 8.16 -14.04 -5.19
N ASP A 53 8.39 -13.96 -6.50
CA ASP A 53 8.10 -12.80 -7.33
C ASP A 53 6.61 -12.41 -7.27
N ILE A 54 5.71 -13.39 -7.31
CA ILE A 54 4.26 -13.16 -7.15
C ILE A 54 3.96 -12.53 -5.79
N SER A 55 4.57 -13.03 -4.72
CA SER A 55 4.36 -12.52 -3.36
C SER A 55 4.92 -11.11 -3.19
N GLU A 56 6.11 -10.85 -3.72
CA GLU A 56 6.76 -9.53 -3.71
C GLU A 56 5.93 -8.50 -4.48
N LEU A 57 5.59 -8.78 -5.74
CA LEU A 57 4.78 -7.89 -6.57
C LEU A 57 3.41 -7.62 -5.94
N LYS A 58 2.79 -8.65 -5.36
CA LYS A 58 1.50 -8.50 -4.67
C LYS A 58 1.61 -7.54 -3.47
N LYS A 59 2.55 -7.79 -2.56
CA LYS A 59 2.72 -6.97 -1.35
C LYS A 59 3.10 -5.53 -1.70
N GLY A 60 4.03 -5.38 -2.64
CA GLY A 60 4.46 -4.08 -3.14
C GLY A 60 3.31 -3.30 -3.78
N THR A 61 2.46 -3.96 -4.57
CA THR A 61 1.28 -3.29 -5.14
C THR A 61 0.28 -2.91 -4.06
N GLU A 62 -0.04 -3.82 -3.13
CA GLU A 62 -0.97 -3.56 -2.02
C GLU A 62 -0.55 -2.36 -1.14
N SER A 63 0.76 -2.11 -1.01
CA SER A 63 1.24 -0.94 -0.26
C SER A 63 0.97 0.37 -0.99
N GLN A 64 0.96 0.39 -2.33
CA GLN A 64 0.72 1.60 -3.12
C GLN A 64 -0.76 2.00 -3.23
N LEU A 65 -1.70 1.06 -3.09
CA LEU A 65 -3.13 1.35 -3.28
C LEU A 65 -3.69 2.24 -2.17
N SER A 66 -4.59 3.16 -2.55
CA SER A 66 -5.22 4.14 -1.65
C SER A 66 -6.71 4.35 -1.99
N PRO A 67 -7.58 4.74 -1.03
CA PRO A 67 -7.32 4.88 0.39
C PRO A 67 -7.10 3.53 1.08
N LYS A 68 -6.49 3.54 2.27
CA LYS A 68 -6.45 2.36 3.15
C LYS A 68 -7.79 2.23 3.87
N PRO A 69 -8.34 1.02 4.07
CA PRO A 69 -9.61 0.86 4.76
C PRO A 69 -9.49 1.23 6.24
N ASN A 70 -10.63 1.53 6.87
CA ASN A 70 -10.66 1.75 8.32
C ASN A 70 -10.15 0.52 9.08
N ALA A 71 -9.38 0.77 10.13
CA ALA A 71 -8.78 -0.27 10.94
C ALA A 71 -9.85 -1.24 11.49
N SER A 72 -9.58 -2.54 11.38
CA SER A 72 -10.44 -3.60 11.92
C SER A 72 -9.66 -4.48 12.88
N PHE A 73 -10.29 -4.85 13.99
CA PHE A 73 -9.76 -5.81 14.95
C PHE A 73 -10.78 -6.93 15.12
N LEU A 74 -10.36 -8.18 14.85
CA LEU A 74 -11.23 -9.37 14.90
C LEU A 74 -12.54 -9.21 14.09
N GLY A 75 -12.48 -8.50 12.96
CA GLY A 75 -13.65 -8.22 12.11
C GLY A 75 -14.54 -7.06 12.59
N MET A 76 -14.32 -6.56 13.81
CA MET A 76 -15.00 -5.38 14.36
C MET A 76 -14.26 -4.09 13.98
N ARG A 77 -14.99 -2.98 13.95
CA ARG A 77 -14.45 -1.64 13.69
C ARG A 77 -14.87 -0.66 14.80
N PRO A 78 -14.28 -0.77 16.01
CA PRO A 78 -14.70 0.03 17.17
C PRO A 78 -14.55 1.54 16.93
N ARG A 79 -13.59 1.96 16.12
CA ARG A 79 -13.42 3.38 15.76
C ARG A 79 -14.61 3.96 14.99
N LEU A 80 -15.24 3.17 14.11
CA LEU A 80 -16.45 3.60 13.42
C LEU A 80 -17.63 3.76 14.38
N TYR A 81 -17.70 2.90 15.40
CA TYR A 81 -18.71 3.00 16.45
C TYR A 81 -18.55 4.29 17.25
N PHE A 82 -17.34 4.59 17.74
CA PHE A 82 -17.08 5.84 18.48
C PHE A 82 -17.34 7.09 17.65
N TYR A 83 -17.01 7.05 16.35
CA TYR A 83 -17.30 8.15 15.43
C TYR A 83 -18.81 8.42 15.32
N LYS A 84 -19.62 7.37 15.13
CA LYS A 84 -21.09 7.51 15.09
C LYS A 84 -21.66 7.96 16.42
N TRP A 85 -21.22 7.36 17.52
CA TRP A 85 -21.71 7.67 18.87
C TRP A 85 -21.45 9.13 19.25
N ALA A 86 -20.27 9.67 18.90
CA ALA A 86 -19.95 11.05 19.18
C ALA A 86 -20.77 12.05 18.36
N GLY A 87 -21.32 11.63 17.22
CA GLY A 87 -22.22 12.42 16.38
C GLY A 87 -21.58 13.68 15.79
N GLU A 88 -22.43 14.65 15.45
CA GLU A 88 -21.97 15.97 15.03
C GLU A 88 -21.59 16.83 16.23
N THR A 89 -20.32 17.26 16.26
CA THR A 89 -19.77 18.11 17.32
C THR A 89 -19.61 19.52 16.77
N LYS A 90 -20.44 20.47 17.21
CA LYS A 90 -20.34 21.89 16.79
C LYS A 90 -19.14 22.63 17.40
N GLN A 91 -18.56 22.08 18.47
CA GLN A 91 -17.44 22.67 19.21
C GLN A 91 -16.17 21.83 19.00
N ASN A 92 -15.03 22.51 18.85
CA ASN A 92 -13.71 21.88 18.67
C ASN A 92 -13.04 21.44 20.00
N LYS A 93 -13.82 21.31 21.08
CA LYS A 93 -13.34 21.03 22.45
C LYS A 93 -14.31 20.10 23.19
N GLY A 94 -13.81 19.44 24.23
CA GLY A 94 -14.60 18.59 25.13
C GLY A 94 -14.50 17.09 24.86
N LEU A 95 -15.05 16.29 25.78
CA LEU A 95 -14.92 14.82 25.78
C LEU A 95 -15.48 14.18 24.50
N ARG A 96 -16.63 14.66 24.00
CA ARG A 96 -17.24 14.14 22.75
C ARG A 96 -16.36 14.42 21.53
N TYR A 97 -15.80 15.62 21.42
CA TYR A 97 -14.86 15.98 20.35
C TYR A 97 -13.58 15.14 20.44
N TRP A 98 -13.06 14.93 21.64
CA TRP A 98 -11.90 14.07 21.88
C TRP A 98 -12.20 12.62 21.46
N ILE A 99 -13.33 12.04 21.87
CA ILE A 99 -13.74 10.68 21.48
C ILE A 99 -13.86 10.57 19.96
N LYS A 100 -14.55 11.52 19.30
CA LYS A 100 -14.75 11.51 17.85
C LYS A 100 -13.44 11.48 17.06
N ASN A 101 -12.47 12.29 17.47
CA ASN A 101 -11.25 12.54 16.68
C ASN A 101 -10.03 11.71 17.13
N LYS A 102 -10.02 11.23 18.38
CA LYS A 102 -8.92 10.40 18.91
C LYS A 102 -9.26 8.92 18.95
N LEU A 103 -10.50 8.58 19.30
CA LEU A 103 -10.97 7.19 19.36
C LEU A 103 -11.81 6.79 18.14
N GLY A 104 -12.46 7.76 17.50
CA GLY A 104 -13.27 7.58 16.31
C GLY A 104 -12.49 7.74 15.02
N GLU A 105 -13.04 7.18 13.94
CA GLU A 105 -12.53 7.33 12.58
C GLU A 105 -13.72 7.48 11.63
N LYS A 106 -13.64 8.41 10.68
CA LYS A 106 -14.70 8.59 9.67
C LYS A 106 -14.76 7.35 8.77
N PRO A 107 -15.95 6.82 8.45
CA PRO A 107 -16.06 5.72 7.50
C PRO A 107 -15.51 6.11 6.14
N ILE A 108 -14.73 5.20 5.56
CA ILE A 108 -14.26 5.30 4.18
C ILE A 108 -15.25 4.53 3.32
N LEU A 109 -15.89 5.23 2.40
CA LEU A 109 -16.95 4.67 1.57
C LEU A 109 -16.35 4.12 0.27
N LEU A 110 -17.05 3.16 -0.34
CA LEU A 110 -16.64 2.61 -1.64
C LEU A 110 -16.56 3.69 -2.72
N GLN A 111 -17.44 4.69 -2.66
CA GLN A 111 -17.46 5.82 -3.60
C GLN A 111 -16.23 6.73 -3.47
N ASP A 112 -15.56 6.72 -2.31
CA ASP A 112 -14.35 7.51 -2.07
C ASP A 112 -13.11 6.82 -2.69
N VAL A 113 -13.27 5.61 -3.23
CA VAL A 113 -12.19 4.83 -3.85
C VAL A 113 -12.19 5.06 -5.34
N ASP A 114 -11.16 5.76 -5.82
CA ASP A 114 -10.88 5.82 -7.25
C ASP A 114 -10.26 4.50 -7.71
N ARG A 115 -11.10 3.65 -8.30
CA ARG A 115 -10.74 2.31 -8.75
C ARG A 115 -9.87 2.35 -10.01
N GLU A 116 -10.11 3.31 -10.88
CA GLU A 116 -9.36 3.46 -12.12
C GLU A 116 -7.95 3.95 -11.83
N PHE A 117 -7.82 4.98 -10.99
CA PHE A 117 -6.52 5.47 -10.54
C PHE A 117 -5.68 4.39 -9.83
N ASN A 118 -6.29 3.60 -8.94
CA ASN A 118 -5.59 2.49 -8.30
C ASN A 118 -5.17 1.38 -9.27
N LYS A 119 -5.95 1.13 -10.33
CA LYS A 119 -5.57 0.20 -11.39
C LYS A 119 -4.32 0.71 -12.10
N GLU A 120 -4.25 2.01 -12.40
CA GLU A 120 -3.06 2.63 -12.99
C GLU A 120 -1.85 2.59 -12.05
N ILE A 121 -2.03 2.88 -10.76
CA ILE A 121 -0.98 2.71 -9.74
C ILE A 121 -0.43 1.28 -9.75
N ALA A 122 -1.30 0.28 -9.82
CA ALA A 122 -0.88 -1.12 -9.84
C ALA A 122 -0.04 -1.47 -11.08
N VAL A 123 -0.41 -0.94 -12.25
CA VAL A 123 0.38 -1.10 -13.49
C VAL A 123 1.72 -0.37 -13.35
N ASN A 124 1.69 0.92 -13.00
CA ASN A 124 2.88 1.75 -12.88
C ASN A 124 3.88 1.16 -11.87
N TYR A 125 3.42 0.66 -10.73
CA TYR A 125 4.29 0.02 -9.75
C TYR A 125 4.97 -1.22 -10.34
N ALA A 126 4.22 -2.09 -11.03
CA ALA A 126 4.75 -3.30 -11.64
C ALA A 126 5.81 -2.97 -12.71
N GLU A 127 5.54 -1.98 -13.56
CA GLU A 127 6.48 -1.53 -14.60
C GLU A 127 7.73 -0.90 -14.00
N ASN A 128 7.59 -0.11 -12.93
CA ASN A 128 8.72 0.50 -12.22
C ASN A 128 9.69 -0.51 -11.60
N ILE A 129 9.27 -1.78 -11.41
CA ILE A 129 10.12 -2.87 -10.90
C ILE A 129 10.40 -3.95 -11.97
N GLY A 130 10.18 -3.61 -13.24
CA GLY A 130 10.64 -4.36 -14.40
C GLY A 130 9.59 -5.25 -15.08
N TYR A 131 8.33 -5.26 -14.64
CA TYR A 131 7.26 -6.00 -15.31
C TYR A 131 6.57 -5.13 -16.36
N PHE A 132 7.28 -4.78 -17.44
CA PHE A 132 6.72 -3.97 -18.52
C PHE A 132 5.54 -4.66 -19.22
N ASN A 133 4.67 -3.87 -19.84
CA ASN A 133 3.45 -4.33 -20.52
C ASN A 133 2.47 -5.03 -19.55
N THR A 134 2.47 -4.61 -18.28
CA THR A 134 1.56 -5.16 -17.28
C THR A 134 0.13 -4.68 -17.56
N LYS A 135 -0.83 -5.61 -17.45
CA LYS A 135 -2.25 -5.29 -17.55
C LYS A 135 -2.93 -5.47 -16.21
N ALA A 136 -3.86 -4.60 -15.86
CA ALA A 136 -4.68 -4.74 -14.67
C ALA A 136 -6.17 -4.59 -14.99
N LYS A 137 -6.99 -5.28 -14.21
CA LYS A 137 -8.45 -5.12 -14.17
C LYS A 137 -8.88 -5.06 -12.71
N TYR A 138 -10.02 -4.45 -12.44
CA TYR A 138 -10.62 -4.45 -11.12
C TYR A 138 -12.03 -4.99 -11.14
N ASP A 139 -12.46 -5.52 -10.00
CA ASP A 139 -13.83 -5.91 -9.72
C ASP A 139 -14.19 -5.49 -8.29
N THR A 140 -15.48 -5.31 -8.03
CA THR A 140 -16.01 -4.91 -6.73
C THR A 140 -16.72 -6.08 -6.08
N LEU A 141 -16.16 -6.59 -4.98
CA LEU A 141 -16.73 -7.69 -4.21
C LEU A 141 -17.57 -7.14 -3.07
N THR A 142 -18.88 -7.10 -3.25
CA THR A 142 -19.84 -6.60 -2.25
C THR A 142 -20.38 -7.73 -1.39
N LYS A 143 -20.43 -7.53 -0.07
CA LYS A 143 -21.08 -8.41 0.90
C LYS A 143 -21.89 -7.57 1.88
N GLY A 144 -23.21 -7.61 1.74
CA GLY A 144 -24.12 -6.73 2.49
C GLY A 144 -23.75 -5.27 2.26
N ARG A 145 -23.54 -4.51 3.35
CA ARG A 145 -23.17 -3.09 3.32
C ARG A 145 -21.66 -2.84 3.34
N THR A 146 -20.87 -3.81 2.90
CA THR A 146 -19.40 -3.71 2.81
C THR A 146 -18.93 -4.13 1.43
N ALA A 147 -17.84 -3.55 0.95
CA ALA A 147 -17.22 -3.93 -0.30
C ALA A 147 -15.69 -3.98 -0.19
N LYS A 148 -15.09 -4.81 -1.04
CA LYS A 148 -13.65 -4.82 -1.34
C LYS A 148 -13.46 -4.61 -2.82
N VAL A 149 -12.32 -4.02 -3.20
CA VAL A 149 -11.95 -3.94 -4.61
C VAL A 149 -10.87 -4.99 -4.88
N LEU A 150 -11.15 -5.90 -5.80
CA LEU A 150 -10.20 -6.91 -6.25
C LEU A 150 -9.48 -6.39 -7.48
N TYR A 151 -8.17 -6.14 -7.37
CA TYR A 151 -7.31 -5.84 -8.51
C TYR A 151 -6.63 -7.12 -8.99
N THR A 152 -6.88 -7.49 -10.23
CA THR A 152 -6.21 -8.62 -10.89
C THR A 152 -5.14 -8.08 -11.82
N ILE A 153 -3.89 -8.33 -11.48
CA ILE A 153 -2.71 -7.87 -12.22
C ILE A 153 -2.18 -9.06 -13.03
N THR A 154 -1.96 -8.84 -14.31
CA THR A 154 -1.41 -9.80 -15.26
C THR A 154 -0.08 -9.24 -15.76
N PRO A 155 1.04 -9.50 -15.04
CA PRO A 155 2.35 -9.07 -15.49
C PRO A 155 2.82 -9.93 -16.67
N TYR A 156 3.67 -9.37 -17.52
CA TYR A 156 4.40 -10.13 -18.54
C TYR A 156 5.68 -10.74 -17.92
N ASN A 157 6.80 -10.68 -18.63
CA ASN A 157 8.10 -11.08 -18.12
C ASN A 157 8.76 -9.93 -17.37
N ARG A 158 9.56 -10.26 -16.35
CA ARG A 158 10.42 -9.29 -15.68
C ARG A 158 11.63 -9.02 -16.56
N TYR A 159 11.94 -7.75 -16.76
CA TYR A 159 13.10 -7.30 -17.52
C TYR A 159 14.29 -7.14 -16.58
N PHE A 160 15.45 -7.59 -17.07
CA PHE A 160 16.72 -7.52 -16.38
C PHE A 160 17.65 -6.62 -17.17
N ILE A 161 18.56 -5.99 -16.45
CA ILE A 161 19.56 -5.11 -17.02
C ILE A 161 20.59 -5.98 -17.73
N ASP A 162 20.72 -5.83 -19.05
CA ASP A 162 21.69 -6.59 -19.83
C ASP A 162 23.10 -6.01 -19.67
N THR A 163 23.27 -4.75 -20.09
CA THR A 163 24.55 -4.05 -20.10
C THR A 163 24.40 -2.63 -19.54
N VAL A 164 25.40 -2.13 -18.82
CA VAL A 164 25.45 -0.75 -18.31
C VAL A 164 26.67 -0.05 -18.92
N ASN A 165 26.41 0.97 -19.74
CA ASN A 165 27.44 1.75 -20.41
C ASN A 165 27.39 3.21 -19.96
N PHE A 166 28.53 3.76 -19.57
CA PHE A 166 28.67 5.16 -19.22
C PHE A 166 29.18 5.91 -20.46
N LEU A 167 28.26 6.60 -21.14
CA LEU A 167 28.53 7.37 -22.35
C LEU A 167 28.45 8.86 -22.04
N SER A 168 29.31 9.66 -22.68
CA SER A 168 29.32 11.11 -22.60
C SER A 168 29.67 11.68 -23.97
N ASN A 169 28.96 12.73 -24.38
CA ASN A 169 29.25 13.48 -25.61
C ASN A 169 29.99 14.80 -25.30
N THR A 170 30.63 14.87 -24.13
CA THR A 170 31.30 16.06 -23.60
C THR A 170 32.82 15.85 -23.56
N ASN A 171 33.56 16.90 -23.21
CA ASN A 171 35.01 16.89 -22.98
C ASN A 171 35.50 15.71 -22.11
N GLU A 172 36.70 15.21 -22.40
CA GLU A 172 37.28 14.00 -21.80
C GLU A 172 37.36 14.04 -20.27
N GLU A 173 37.68 15.19 -19.67
CA GLU A 173 37.79 15.39 -18.22
C GLU A 173 36.51 15.00 -17.47
N VAL A 174 35.35 15.48 -17.94
CA VAL A 174 34.05 15.14 -17.35
C VAL A 174 33.76 13.65 -17.47
N MET A 175 34.23 13.02 -18.55
CA MET A 175 34.05 11.58 -18.73
C MET A 175 34.92 10.77 -17.78
N GLU A 176 36.13 11.24 -17.44
CA GLU A 176 36.98 10.61 -16.43
C GLU A 176 36.32 10.66 -15.05
N ASP A 177 35.76 11.79 -14.66
CA ASP A 177 35.03 11.95 -13.40
C ASP A 177 33.80 11.04 -13.33
N ILE A 178 33.02 10.94 -14.42
CA ILE A 178 31.88 10.01 -14.48
C ILE A 178 32.35 8.56 -14.36
N LYS A 179 33.42 8.17 -15.07
CA LYS A 179 33.98 6.82 -15.00
C LYS A 179 34.49 6.49 -13.60
N ALA A 180 34.99 7.47 -12.84
CA ALA A 180 35.39 7.27 -11.45
C ALA A 180 34.22 6.79 -10.58
N THR A 181 32.98 7.19 -10.90
CA THR A 181 31.77 6.75 -10.18
C THR A 181 31.33 5.32 -10.51
N GLN A 182 31.80 4.73 -11.61
CA GLN A 182 31.29 3.46 -12.15
C GLN A 182 31.47 2.28 -11.20
N LYS A 183 32.61 2.22 -10.47
CA LYS A 183 32.90 1.13 -9.54
C LYS A 183 31.88 1.00 -8.41
N GLN A 184 31.22 2.09 -8.06
CA GLN A 184 30.22 2.17 -6.99
C GLN A 184 28.79 2.21 -7.54
N SER A 185 28.59 1.87 -8.82
CA SER A 185 27.28 1.95 -9.43
C SER A 185 26.27 1.05 -8.70
N LEU A 186 25.10 1.63 -8.44
CA LEU A 186 23.96 0.89 -7.89
C LEU A 186 23.29 0.00 -8.96
N ILE A 187 23.56 0.26 -10.24
CA ILE A 187 22.98 -0.44 -11.37
C ILE A 187 23.94 -1.55 -11.78
N LYS A 188 23.50 -2.80 -11.74
CA LYS A 188 24.33 -3.95 -12.11
C LYS A 188 23.69 -4.79 -13.23
N PRO A 189 24.49 -5.31 -14.16
CA PRO A 189 24.05 -6.33 -15.09
C PRO A 189 23.39 -7.52 -14.37
N GLN A 190 22.40 -8.13 -15.02
CA GLN A 190 21.62 -9.26 -14.54
C GLN A 190 20.74 -8.98 -13.30
N GLU A 191 20.71 -7.75 -12.79
CA GLU A 191 19.71 -7.35 -11.80
C GLU A 191 18.39 -6.94 -12.48
N PRO A 192 17.23 -7.11 -11.82
CA PRO A 192 15.97 -6.64 -12.38
C PRO A 192 15.96 -5.12 -12.57
N TYR A 193 15.27 -4.66 -13.61
CA TYR A 193 14.99 -3.23 -13.77
C TYR A 193 14.28 -2.69 -12.52
N ASN A 194 14.75 -1.56 -12.01
CA ASN A 194 14.10 -0.84 -10.93
C ASN A 194 14.30 0.66 -11.08
N LEU A 195 13.22 1.39 -11.35
CA LEU A 195 13.24 2.82 -11.56
C LEU A 195 13.76 3.59 -10.33
N GLU A 196 13.51 3.11 -9.11
CA GLU A 196 14.00 3.75 -7.90
C GLU A 196 15.53 3.64 -7.79
N ILE A 197 16.10 2.49 -8.15
CA ILE A 197 17.56 2.29 -8.19
C ILE A 197 18.19 3.21 -9.24
N ILE A 198 17.59 3.29 -10.42
CA ILE A 198 18.05 4.18 -11.49
C ILE A 198 18.02 5.66 -11.06
N LYS A 199 16.94 6.09 -10.39
CA LYS A 199 16.84 7.45 -9.85
C LYS A 199 17.90 7.72 -8.78
N LYS A 200 18.15 6.75 -7.89
CA LYS A 200 19.20 6.88 -6.86
C LYS A 200 20.59 6.97 -7.48
N GLU A 201 20.87 6.17 -8.51
CA GLU A 201 22.13 6.25 -9.24
C GLU A 201 22.31 7.62 -9.91
N ARG A 202 21.26 8.14 -10.55
CA ARG A 202 21.27 9.49 -11.14
C ARG A 202 21.63 10.54 -10.10
N LEU A 203 20.97 10.50 -8.94
CA LEU A 203 21.23 11.44 -7.85
C LEU A 203 22.65 11.30 -7.28
N ARG A 204 23.16 10.08 -7.16
CA ARG A 204 24.52 9.82 -6.68
C ARG A 204 25.57 10.44 -7.61
N ILE A 205 25.42 10.23 -8.92
CA ILE A 205 26.32 10.82 -9.91
C ILE A 205 26.17 12.34 -9.92
N ASP A 206 24.93 12.87 -9.93
CA ASP A 206 24.69 14.32 -9.88
C ASP A 206 25.36 14.98 -8.66
N THR A 207 25.23 14.39 -7.47
CA THR A 207 25.91 14.87 -6.25
C THR A 207 27.42 14.83 -6.40
N TYR A 208 27.98 13.71 -6.85
CA TYR A 208 29.42 13.57 -7.06
C TYR A 208 29.97 14.64 -8.02
N MET A 209 29.26 14.90 -9.12
CA MET A 209 29.71 15.89 -10.10
C MET A 209 29.62 17.32 -9.54
N LYS A 210 28.59 17.64 -8.75
CA LYS A 210 28.50 18.94 -8.06
C LYS A 210 29.62 19.15 -7.05
N GLU A 211 30.01 18.11 -6.32
CA GLU A 211 31.14 18.15 -5.39
C GLU A 211 32.48 18.38 -6.11
N ASN A 212 32.59 18.00 -7.38
CA ASN A 212 33.74 18.26 -8.25
C ASN A 212 33.60 19.54 -9.10
N GLY A 213 32.66 20.43 -8.77
CA GLY A 213 32.56 21.76 -9.38
C GLY A 213 31.63 21.87 -10.60
N TYR A 214 30.93 20.81 -10.99
CA TYR A 214 29.97 20.84 -12.10
C TYR A 214 28.59 21.33 -11.64
N TYR A 215 28.24 22.58 -11.96
CA TYR A 215 26.98 23.19 -11.51
C TYR A 215 25.76 22.82 -12.36
N TYR A 216 25.93 22.67 -13.68
CA TYR A 216 24.85 22.31 -14.61
C TYR A 216 25.23 21.03 -15.38
N LEU A 217 24.64 19.91 -14.95
CA LEU A 217 24.81 18.61 -15.60
C LEU A 217 23.43 17.96 -15.81
N ALA A 218 23.17 17.51 -17.03
CA ALA A 218 21.95 16.78 -17.37
C ALA A 218 22.29 15.31 -17.63
N LEU A 219 21.90 14.43 -16.70
CA LEU A 219 22.08 12.98 -16.82
C LEU A 219 20.83 12.33 -17.43
N LEU A 220 21.01 11.70 -18.59
CA LEU A 220 20.00 10.85 -19.22
C LEU A 220 20.36 9.39 -18.95
N ILE A 221 19.39 8.64 -18.40
CA ILE A 221 19.48 7.20 -18.16
C ILE A 221 18.23 6.57 -18.78
#